data_AF-A0A7W5J0T3-F1
#
_entry.id   AF-A0A7W5J0T3-F1
#
_cell.length_a   1.000
_cell.length_b   1.000
_cell.length_c   1.000
_cell.angle_alpha   90.00
_cell.angle_beta   90.00
_cell.angle_gamma   90.00
#
_symmetry.space_group_name_H-M   'P 1'
#
loop_
_entity.id
_entity.type
_entity.pdbx_description
1 polymer ?
#
loop_
_entity_poly.entity_id
_entity_poly.type
_entity_poly.pdbx_seq_one_letter_code
_entity_poly.pdbx_strand_id
1 'polypeptide(L)'
;MGSIHPPARRWYRCEVVDVQAELRYWKLEYVSHDFHEPGTSFSRYEPVLRFAYDAYLRHHAQPLADVIDVLHHKYVETFDSWSMLPWPRAEAVLREVWLRMGAPLESLRVTPPVERDSRLRLH
;
A
#
# COMPACT_ATOMS: atom_id res chain seq x y z
N MET A 1 -3.49 45.50 5.45
CA MET A 1 -2.50 44.47 5.08
C MET A 1 -2.75 43.26 5.95
N GLY A 2 -3.20 42.15 5.37
CA GLY A 2 -3.59 40.96 6.12
C GLY A 2 -4.12 39.91 5.16
N SER A 3 -3.26 39.47 4.22
CA SER A 3 -3.59 38.34 3.35
C SER A 3 -3.56 37.08 4.20
N ILE A 4 -4.72 36.71 4.74
CA ILE A 4 -4.94 35.40 5.34
C ILE A 4 -4.88 34.41 4.17
N HIS A 5 -3.70 33.85 3.93
CA HIS A 5 -3.55 32.70 3.04
C HIS A 5 -4.32 31.53 3.68
N PRO A 6 -5.31 30.93 3.00
CA PRO A 6 -5.85 29.67 3.47
C PRO A 6 -4.71 28.64 3.48
N PRO A 7 -4.60 27.78 4.51
CA PRO A 7 -3.60 26.72 4.52
C PRO A 7 -3.80 25.88 3.26
N ALA A 8 -2.69 25.63 2.56
CA ALA A 8 -2.66 24.89 1.31
C ALA A 8 -3.64 23.72 1.40
N ARG A 9 -4.70 23.80 0.61
CA ARG A 9 -5.60 22.67 0.36
C ARG A 9 -4.69 21.57 -0.18
N ARG A 10 -4.30 20.65 0.71
CA ARG A 10 -3.72 19.38 0.33
C ARG A 10 -4.79 18.74 -0.53
N TRP A 11 -4.64 18.88 -1.85
CA TRP A 11 -5.47 18.17 -2.79
C TRP A 11 -5.23 16.71 -2.47
N TYR A 12 -6.18 16.11 -1.73
CA TYR A 12 -6.35 14.68 -1.75
C TYR A 12 -6.57 14.39 -3.23
N ARG A 13 -5.51 13.94 -3.91
CA ARG A 13 -5.66 13.30 -5.21
C ARG A 13 -6.58 12.13 -4.91
N CYS A 14 -7.86 12.29 -5.19
CA CYS A 14 -8.76 11.18 -5.28
C CYS A 14 -8.26 10.38 -6.48
N GLU A 15 -7.28 9.51 -6.25
CA GLU A 15 -6.85 8.53 -7.24
C GLU A 15 -8.02 7.56 -7.39
N VAL A 16 -8.83 7.82 -8.41
CA VAL A 16 -9.86 6.89 -8.85
C VAL A 16 -9.12 5.75 -9.54
N VAL A 17 -8.84 4.69 -8.78
CA VAL A 17 -8.27 3.46 -9.32
C VAL A 17 -9.39 2.60 -9.88
N ASP A 18 -9.34 2.32 -11.19
CA ASP A 18 -10.25 1.36 -11.81
C ASP A 18 -9.78 -0.06 -11.49
N VAL A 19 -10.30 -0.61 -10.40
CA VAL A 19 -9.96 -1.96 -9.92
C VAL A 19 -10.23 -3.03 -10.99
N GLN A 20 -11.23 -2.84 -11.86
CA GLN A 20 -11.55 -3.79 -12.93
C GLN A 20 -10.53 -3.74 -14.07
N ALA A 21 -10.06 -2.54 -14.43
CA ALA A 21 -8.99 -2.37 -15.40
C ALA A 21 -7.68 -2.99 -14.88
N GLU A 22 -7.37 -2.77 -13.61
CA GLU A 22 -6.19 -3.34 -12.97
C GLU A 22 -6.27 -4.87 -12.88
N LEU A 23 -7.41 -5.45 -12.50
CA LEU A 23 -7.60 -6.90 -12.51
C LEU A 23 -7.39 -7.51 -13.90
N ARG A 24 -7.81 -6.82 -14.97
CA ARG A 24 -7.54 -7.27 -16.35
C ARG A 24 -6.05 -7.22 -16.69
N TYR A 25 -5.35 -6.17 -16.27
CA TYR A 25 -3.90 -6.08 -16.42
C TYR A 25 -3.22 -7.24 -15.67
N TRP A 26 -3.57 -7.45 -14.40
CA TRP A 26 -3.01 -8.53 -13.61
C TRP A 26 -3.30 -9.89 -14.21
N LYS A 27 -4.48 -10.12 -14.78
CA LYS A 27 -4.78 -11.39 -15.46
C LYS A 27 -3.83 -11.70 -16.63
N LEU A 28 -3.25 -10.68 -17.27
CA LEU A 28 -2.28 -10.85 -18.36
C LEU A 28 -0.86 -11.00 -17.83
N GLU A 29 -0.49 -10.24 -16.80
CA GLU A 29 0.90 -10.11 -16.34
C GLU A 29 1.23 -10.95 -15.10
N TYR A 30 0.24 -11.49 -14.36
CA TYR A 30 0.47 -12.15 -13.08
C TYR A 30 1.45 -13.32 -13.15
N VAL A 31 1.54 -14.00 -14.30
CA VAL A 31 2.44 -15.14 -14.53
C VAL A 31 3.91 -14.71 -14.52
N SER A 32 4.20 -13.46 -14.86
CA SER A 32 5.54 -12.89 -14.93
C SER A 32 6.04 -12.32 -13.60
N HIS A 33 5.20 -12.28 -12.57
CA HIS A 33 5.57 -11.75 -11.26
C HIS A 33 6.00 -12.86 -10.29
N ASP A 34 6.87 -12.49 -9.34
CA ASP A 34 7.52 -13.39 -8.39
C ASP A 34 6.53 -14.11 -7.44
N PHE A 35 5.34 -13.54 -7.24
CA PHE A 35 4.27 -14.15 -6.43
C PHE A 35 3.48 -15.24 -7.15
N HIS A 36 3.76 -15.49 -8.44
CA HIS A 36 3.11 -16.54 -9.21
C HIS A 36 3.55 -17.92 -8.74
N GLU A 37 2.60 -18.77 -8.35
CA GLU A 37 2.85 -20.19 -8.16
C GLU A 37 2.38 -20.99 -9.38
N PRO A 38 3.25 -21.85 -9.96
CA PRO A 38 2.85 -22.74 -11.04
C PRO A 38 1.68 -23.64 -10.59
N GLY A 39 0.58 -23.60 -11.34
CA GLY A 39 -0.63 -24.36 -11.05
C GLY A 39 -1.71 -23.61 -10.25
N THR A 40 -1.45 -22.37 -9.80
CA THR A 40 -2.49 -21.54 -9.18
C THR A 40 -3.21 -20.68 -10.23
N SER A 41 -4.52 -20.87 -10.35
CA SER A 41 -5.39 -20.07 -11.24
C SER A 41 -5.57 -18.63 -10.75
N PHE A 42 -5.72 -17.69 -11.68
CA PHE A 42 -6.00 -16.27 -11.39
C PHE A 42 -7.20 -16.07 -10.45
N SER A 43 -8.22 -16.94 -10.49
CA SER A 43 -9.39 -16.88 -9.61
C SER A 43 -9.05 -16.91 -8.12
N ARG A 44 -7.89 -17.45 -7.73
CA ARG A 44 -7.42 -17.40 -6.33
C ARG A 44 -6.74 -16.08 -5.98
N TYR A 45 -6.15 -15.40 -6.96
CA TYR A 45 -5.49 -14.10 -6.80
C TYR A 45 -6.47 -12.92 -6.90
N GLU A 46 -7.54 -13.05 -7.70
CA GLU A 46 -8.58 -12.03 -7.87
C GLU A 46 -9.12 -11.46 -6.53
N PRO A 47 -9.55 -12.28 -5.55
CA PRO A 47 -10.00 -11.76 -4.26
C PRO A 47 -8.90 -11.01 -3.49
N VAL A 48 -7.66 -11.50 -3.55
CA VAL A 48 -6.50 -10.90 -2.87
C VAL A 48 -6.13 -9.56 -3.50
N LEU A 49 -6.11 -9.48 -4.84
CA LEU A 49 -5.89 -8.25 -5.58
C LEU A 49 -6.97 -7.22 -5.26
N ARG A 50 -8.25 -7.63 -5.27
CA ARG A 50 -9.35 -6.73 -4.92
C ARG A 50 -9.22 -6.21 -3.49
N PHE A 51 -8.82 -7.07 -2.55
CA PHE A 51 -8.52 -6.68 -1.18
C PHE A 51 -7.33 -5.71 -1.11
N ALA A 52 -6.25 -5.97 -1.83
CA ALA A 52 -5.08 -5.09 -1.88
C ALA A 52 -5.44 -3.69 -2.42
N TYR A 53 -6.28 -3.60 -3.46
CA TYR A 53 -6.76 -2.32 -3.98
C TYR A 53 -7.72 -1.61 -3.02
N ASP A 54 -8.65 -2.32 -2.36
CA ASP A 54 -9.51 -1.72 -1.32
C ASP A 54 -8.67 -1.15 -0.16
N ALA A 55 -7.67 -1.93 0.28
CA ALA A 55 -6.72 -1.53 1.30
C ALA A 55 -5.89 -0.32 0.86
N TYR A 56 -5.40 -0.31 -0.38
CA TYR A 56 -4.66 0.81 -0.94
C TYR A 56 -5.52 2.07 -0.98
N LEU A 57 -6.74 2.02 -1.50
CA LEU A 57 -7.63 3.18 -1.55
C LEU A 57 -7.89 3.76 -0.15
N ARG A 58 -8.04 2.88 0.85
CA ARG A 58 -8.28 3.26 2.25
C ARG A 58 -7.04 3.80 2.97
N HIS A 59 -5.85 3.31 2.60
CA HIS A 59 -4.57 3.61 3.26
C HIS A 59 -3.52 4.25 2.35
N HIS A 60 -3.91 4.86 1.22
CA HIS A 60 -2.99 5.43 0.21
C HIS A 60 -2.01 6.48 0.77
N ALA A 61 -2.36 7.11 1.89
CA ALA A 61 -1.53 8.10 2.57
C ALA A 61 -0.48 7.48 3.52
N GLN A 62 -0.53 6.16 3.74
CA GLN A 62 0.33 5.43 4.67
C GLN A 62 1.22 4.43 3.91
N PRO A 63 2.46 4.23 4.37
CA PRO A 63 3.33 3.21 3.81
C PRO A 63 2.81 1.81 4.17
N LEU A 64 3.09 0.82 3.30
CA LEU A 64 2.61 -0.55 3.50
C LEU A 64 3.08 -1.12 4.86
N ALA A 65 4.33 -0.86 5.25
CA ALA A 65 4.89 -1.36 6.51
C ALA A 65 4.11 -0.92 7.77
N ASP A 66 3.47 0.25 7.77
CA ASP A 66 2.69 0.73 8.91
C ASP A 66 1.28 0.12 8.96
N VAL A 67 0.78 -0.39 7.83
CA VAL A 67 -0.58 -0.95 7.73
C VAL A 67 -0.59 -2.47 7.58
N ILE A 68 0.55 -3.11 7.34
CA ILE A 68 0.64 -4.53 6.99
C ILE A 68 0.05 -5.45 8.07
N ASP A 69 0.27 -5.17 9.36
CA ASP A 69 -0.31 -5.93 10.47
C ASP A 69 -1.84 -5.79 10.54
N VAL A 70 -2.36 -4.59 10.27
CA VAL A 70 -3.81 -4.33 10.22
C VAL A 70 -4.44 -5.07 9.04
N LEU A 71 -3.75 -5.07 7.89
CA LEU A 71 -4.19 -5.79 6.71
C LEU A 71 -4.13 -7.30 6.90
N HIS A 72 -3.13 -7.81 7.63
CA HIS A 72 -3.06 -9.22 8.01
C HIS A 72 -4.27 -9.65 8.83
N HIS A 73 -4.61 -8.89 9.88
CA HIS A 73 -5.76 -9.19 10.71
C HIS A 73 -7.06 -9.18 9.89
N LYS A 74 -7.26 -8.12 9.09
CA LYS A 74 -8.43 -8.00 8.20
C LYS A 74 -8.50 -9.11 7.16
N TYR A 75 -7.36 -9.55 6.63
CA TYR A 75 -7.30 -10.62 5.65
C TYR A 75 -7.78 -11.93 6.26
N VAL A 76 -7.29 -12.28 7.46
CA VAL A 76 -7.73 -13.47 8.19
C VAL A 76 -9.21 -13.39 8.58
N GLU A 77 -9.72 -12.21 8.93
CA GLU A 77 -11.15 -12.02 9.22
C GLU A 77 -12.05 -12.09 7.97
N THR A 78 -11.57 -11.63 6.82
CA THR A 78 -12.36 -11.50 5.60
C THR A 78 -12.38 -12.78 4.77
N PHE A 79 -11.27 -13.54 4.78
CA PHE A 79 -11.12 -14.72 3.95
C PHE A 79 -11.26 -16.00 4.75
N ASP A 80 -12.22 -16.83 4.35
CA ASP A 80 -12.35 -18.20 4.85
C ASP A 80 -11.09 -19.01 4.48
N SER A 81 -10.61 -19.81 5.44
CA SER A 81 -9.36 -20.58 5.37
C SER A 81 -9.25 -21.50 4.15
N TRP A 82 -10.37 -21.85 3.50
CA TRP A 82 -10.41 -22.70 2.30
C TRP A 82 -10.13 -21.96 0.99
N SER A 83 -10.41 -20.66 0.93
CA SER A 83 -10.14 -19.82 -0.26
C SER A 83 -8.95 -18.88 -0.06
N MET A 84 -8.36 -18.91 1.14
CA MET A 84 -7.28 -18.03 1.54
C MET A 84 -5.96 -18.45 0.89
N LEU A 85 -5.36 -17.52 0.15
CA LEU A 85 -3.99 -17.64 -0.32
C LEU A 85 -3.07 -17.43 0.90
N PRO A 86 -1.99 -18.22 1.09
CA PRO A 86 -1.13 -18.09 2.26
C PRO A 86 -0.62 -16.66 2.44
N TRP A 87 -0.62 -16.16 3.67
CA TRP A 87 -0.29 -14.76 3.99
C TRP A 87 1.00 -14.25 3.30
N PRO A 88 2.13 -14.99 3.29
CA PRO A 88 3.36 -14.53 2.64
C PRO A 88 3.18 -14.16 1.15
N ARG A 89 2.28 -14.86 0.45
CA ARG A 89 1.96 -14.53 -0.95
C ARG A 89 0.95 -13.41 -1.07
N ALA A 90 -0.05 -13.35 -0.17
CA ALA A 90 -0.93 -12.20 -0.12
C ALA A 90 -0.11 -10.93 0.10
N GLU A 91 0.82 -10.95 1.05
CA GLU A 91 1.77 -9.88 1.31
C GLU A 91 2.63 -9.52 0.07
N ALA A 92 3.10 -10.50 -0.70
CA ALA A 92 3.79 -10.25 -1.96
C ALA A 92 2.90 -9.53 -2.99
N VAL A 93 1.64 -9.94 -3.14
CA VAL A 93 0.65 -9.26 -3.99
C VAL A 93 0.41 -7.82 -3.50
N LEU A 94 0.27 -7.61 -2.20
CA LEU A 94 0.12 -6.28 -1.61
C LEU A 94 1.33 -5.38 -1.92
N ARG A 95 2.56 -5.89 -1.78
CA ARG A 95 3.78 -5.14 -2.13
C ARG A 95 3.79 -4.70 -3.58
N GLU A 96 3.48 -5.61 -4.50
CA GLU A 96 3.46 -5.29 -5.94
C GLU A 96 2.39 -4.25 -6.28
N VAL A 97 1.22 -4.33 -5.66
CA VAL A 97 0.16 -3.32 -5.82
C VAL A 97 0.63 -1.95 -5.29
N TRP A 98 1.24 -1.87 -4.10
CA TRP A 98 1.75 -0.61 -3.57
C TRP A 98 2.86 -0.02 -4.44
N LEU A 99 3.81 -0.85 -4.91
CA LEU A 99 4.88 -0.43 -5.83
C LEU A 99 4.31 0.11 -7.13
N ARG A 100 3.34 -0.59 -7.72
CA ARG A 100 2.68 -0.19 -8.96
C ARG A 100 1.95 1.14 -8.82
N MET A 101 1.31 1.37 -7.68
CA MET A 101 0.67 2.63 -7.35
C MET A 101 1.65 3.74 -6.94
N GLY A 102 2.95 3.45 -6.88
CA GLY A 102 3.99 4.41 -6.51
C GLY A 102 3.96 4.83 -5.03
N ALA A 103 3.31 4.05 -4.17
CA ALA A 103 3.30 4.32 -2.74
C ALA A 103 4.55 3.77 -2.05
N PRO A 104 5.03 4.43 -0.98
CA PRO A 104 6.17 3.96 -0.23
C PRO A 104 5.85 2.61 0.43
N LEU A 105 6.67 1.60 0.16
CA LEU A 105 6.59 0.31 0.87
C LEU A 105 7.06 0.44 2.31
N GLU A 106 8.17 1.13 2.47
CA GLU A 106 8.81 1.35 3.75
C GLU A 106 8.29 2.64 4.36
N SER A 107 8.17 2.65 5.68
CA SER A 107 8.01 3.90 6.40
C SER A 107 9.28 4.70 6.17
N LEU A 108 9.22 5.73 5.31
CA LEU A 108 10.23 6.77 5.27
C LEU A 108 10.16 7.52 6.60
N ARG A 109 10.67 6.89 7.66
CA ARG A 109 11.24 7.61 8.80
C ARG A 109 12.48 8.31 8.27
N VAL A 110 12.27 9.39 7.52
CA VAL A 110 13.21 10.48 7.54
C VAL A 110 13.13 10.98 8.99
N THR A 111 13.95 10.41 9.87
CA THR A 111 14.34 11.16 11.06
C THR A 111 14.89 12.47 10.50
N PRO A 112 14.23 13.62 10.75
CA PRO A 112 14.93 14.87 10.49
C PRO A 112 16.25 14.77 11.23
N PRO A 113 17.39 15.17 10.62
CA PRO A 113 18.61 15.30 11.41
C PRO A 113 18.21 16.19 12.58
N VAL A 114 18.27 15.63 13.78
CA VAL A 114 18.19 16.41 15.00
C VAL A 114 19.42 17.31 14.94
N GLU A 115 19.24 18.47 14.32
CA GLU A 115 20.17 19.57 14.40
C GLU A 115 20.12 19.97 15.86
N ARG A 116 20.95 19.27 16.66
CA ARG A 116 21.36 19.70 17.99
C ARG A 116 22.06 21.02 17.74
N ASP A 117 21.27 22.08 17.68
CA ASP A 117 21.73 23.45 17.75
C ASP A 117 22.52 23.53 19.05
N SER A 118 23.82 23.33 18.88
CA SER A 118 24.83 23.42 19.91
C SER A 118 25.28 24.88 19.94
N ARG A 119 24.31 25.80 19.99
CA ARG A 119 24.50 27.17 20.44
C ARG A 119 23.74 27.19 21.77
N LEU A 120 24.40 27.05 22.91
CA LEU A 120 25.20 28.12 23.48
C LEU A 120 26.14 27.49 24.52
N ARG A 121 27.40 27.25 24.14
CA ARG A 121 28.51 27.49 25.05
C ARG A 121 29.12 28.83 24.64
N LEU A 122 28.80 29.89 25.39
CA LEU A 122 29.68 30.99 25.79
C LEU A 122 28.82 32.09 26.40
N HIS A 123 28.73 32.11 27.73
CA HIS A 123 29.27 33.20 28.55
C HIS A 123 29.19 32.85 30.03
#